data_AF-A0A2H5TWB6-F1
#
_entry.id   AF-A0A2H5TWB6-F1
#
_cell.length_a   1.000
_cell.length_b   1.000
_cell.length_c   1.000
_cell.angle_alpha   90.00
_cell.angle_beta   90.00
_cell.angle_gamma   90.00
#
_symmetry.space_group_name_H-M   'P 1'
#
loop_
_entity.id
_entity.type
_entity.pdbx_description
1 polymer ?
#
loop_
_entity_poly.entity_id
_entity_poly.type
_entity_poly.pdbx_seq_one_letter_code
_entity_poly.pdbx_strand_id
1 'polypeptide(L)'
;MIEGWTSGNNDIDKFIKDTIYDARNTNRGYAKLLEWVPFDRFEDVKQIGEGGFAKVYSAMWIDGNTSYEKQDDGGWKKEKPKPKKVALKRLNGSQDMSAEYLNELKIHWKVFVESLRLSLEFYGVTKDPETEEFMMILDVAQKGNLRTFLSS
;
A
#
# COMPACT_ATOMS: atom_id res chain seq x y z
N MET A 1 19.70 7.37 -7.38
CA MET A 1 19.04 6.85 -6.16
C MET A 1 18.27 8.02 -5.55
N ILE A 2 17.03 7.80 -5.12
CA ILE A 2 16.30 8.83 -4.37
C ILE A 2 16.75 8.65 -2.92
N GLU A 3 17.57 9.57 -2.43
CA GLU A 3 18.02 9.59 -1.04
C GLU A 3 16.82 9.87 -0.11
N GLY A 4 16.67 9.11 0.98
CA GLY A 4 15.60 9.30 1.98
C GLY A 4 14.43 8.30 1.94
N TRP A 5 14.48 7.26 1.11
CA TRP A 5 13.38 6.31 0.86
C TRP A 5 13.61 4.91 1.45
N THR A 6 14.05 4.83 2.70
CA THR A 6 14.20 3.54 3.39
C THR A 6 13.21 3.45 4.55
N SER A 7 12.60 2.28 4.68
CA SER A 7 11.75 1.94 5.83
C SER A 7 12.54 1.68 7.11
N GLY A 8 13.87 1.65 7.03
CA GLY A 8 14.74 1.11 8.07
C GLY A 8 14.71 -0.42 8.14
N ASN A 9 13.97 -1.10 7.26
CA ASN A 9 13.90 -2.55 7.16
C ASN A 9 14.31 -3.04 5.76
N ASN A 10 15.40 -3.81 5.70
CA ASN A 10 15.97 -4.28 4.43
C ASN A 10 15.03 -5.19 3.64
N ASP A 11 14.19 -5.98 4.31
CA ASP A 11 13.29 -6.92 3.64
C ASP A 11 12.11 -6.19 2.97
N ILE A 12 11.54 -5.18 3.63
CA ILE A 12 10.53 -4.30 3.03
C ILE A 12 11.14 -3.52 1.87
N ASP A 13 12.30 -2.91 2.08
CA ASP A 13 12.95 -2.10 1.05
C ASP A 13 13.27 -2.94 -0.19
N LYS A 14 13.72 -4.18 0.01
CA LYS A 14 13.93 -5.14 -1.07
C LYS A 14 12.63 -5.51 -1.76
N PHE A 15 11.59 -5.85 -1.00
CA PHE A 15 10.27 -6.18 -1.55
C PHE A 15 9.72 -5.04 -2.42
N ILE A 16 9.75 -3.79 -1.93
CA ILE A 16 9.32 -2.61 -2.69
C ILE A 16 10.14 -2.47 -3.98
N LYS A 17 11.47 -2.58 -3.91
CA LYS A 17 12.35 -2.52 -5.09
C LYS A 17 12.04 -3.61 -6.12
N ASP A 18 11.79 -4.84 -5.67
CA ASP A 18 11.43 -5.97 -6.53
C ASP A 18 10.13 -5.67 -7.28
N THR A 19 9.11 -5.10 -6.62
CA THR A 19 7.86 -4.70 -7.30
C THR A 19 8.08 -3.64 -8.37
N ILE A 20 9.00 -2.71 -8.15
CA ILE A 20 9.34 -1.67 -9.12
C ILE A 20 10.08 -2.26 -10.33
N TYR A 21 10.99 -3.20 -10.08
CA TYR A 21 11.71 -3.91 -11.13
C TYR A 21 10.75 -4.73 -12.01
N ASP A 22 9.84 -5.48 -11.39
CA ASP A 22 8.83 -6.28 -12.10
C ASP A 22 7.95 -5.38 -12.98
N ALA A 23 7.45 -4.27 -12.43
CA ALA A 23 6.60 -3.33 -13.17
C ALA A 23 7.28 -2.81 -14.46
N ARG A 24 8.57 -2.48 -14.39
CA ARG A 24 9.37 -2.00 -15.54
C ARG A 24 9.56 -3.04 -16.63
N ASN A 25 9.58 -4.32 -16.26
CA ASN A 25 9.78 -5.44 -17.19
C ASN A 25 8.45 -6.01 -17.72
N THR A 26 7.31 -5.48 -17.29
CA THR A 26 6.00 -5.87 -17.82
C THR A 26 5.55 -4.95 -18.96
N ASN A 27 4.99 -5.53 -20.03
CA ASN A 27 4.37 -4.77 -21.13
C ASN A 27 2.98 -4.21 -20.77
N ARG A 28 2.74 -3.86 -19.50
CA ARG A 28 1.46 -3.30 -19.05
C ARG A 28 1.43 -1.80 -19.39
N GLY A 29 0.32 -1.30 -19.92
CA GLY A 29 0.13 0.12 -20.24
C GLY A 29 0.04 1.05 -19.02
N TYR A 30 0.18 0.51 -17.81
CA TYR A 30 0.19 1.23 -16.53
C TYR A 30 1.21 0.57 -15.60
N ALA A 31 1.99 1.38 -14.88
CA ALA A 31 2.89 0.93 -13.84
C ALA A 31 2.38 1.42 -12.49
N LYS A 32 1.95 0.48 -11.64
CA LYS A 32 1.68 0.76 -10.23
C LYS A 32 2.87 0.24 -9.43
N LEU A 33 3.41 1.09 -8.59
CA LEU A 33 4.60 0.83 -7.80
C LEU A 33 4.20 0.87 -6.33
N LEU A 34 4.71 -0.08 -5.54
CA LEU A 34 4.57 0.05 -4.09
C LEU A 34 5.47 1.19 -3.61
N GLU A 35 4.98 1.93 -2.63
CA GLU A 35 5.67 3.08 -2.05
C GLU A 35 5.98 2.84 -0.57
N TRP A 36 7.14 3.31 -0.13
CA TRP A 36 7.37 3.54 1.29
C TRP A 36 6.89 4.95 1.61
N VAL A 37 6.02 5.10 2.60
CA VAL A 37 5.42 6.38 2.96
C VAL A 37 5.65 6.67 4.45
N PRO A 38 6.37 7.74 4.81
CA PRO A 38 6.48 8.18 6.19
C PRO A 38 5.11 8.41 6.83
N PHE A 39 4.95 8.02 8.10
CA PHE A 39 3.63 8.03 8.75
C PHE A 39 3.05 9.43 8.94
N ASP A 40 3.90 10.45 9.04
CA ASP A 40 3.49 11.86 9.15
C ASP A 40 2.84 12.42 7.88
N ARG A 41 2.77 11.65 6.79
CA ARG A 41 2.00 11.98 5.58
C ARG A 41 0.53 11.57 5.68
N PHE A 42 0.11 10.99 6.80
CA PHE A 42 -1.26 10.56 7.04
C PHE A 42 -1.93 11.44 8.10
N GLU A 43 -3.02 12.08 7.71
CA GLU A 43 -3.86 12.89 8.59
C GLU A 43 -5.17 12.17 8.93
N ASP A 44 -5.86 12.61 9.99
CA ASP A 44 -7.16 12.09 10.40
C ASP A 44 -7.21 10.56 10.59
N VAL A 45 -6.12 9.97 11.09
CA VAL A 45 -6.02 8.52 11.32
C VAL A 45 -7.05 8.08 12.38
N LYS A 46 -8.00 7.24 11.98
CA LYS A 46 -9.12 6.77 12.84
C LYS A 46 -9.31 5.28 12.67
N GLN A 47 -9.39 4.53 13.77
CA GLN A 47 -9.70 3.10 13.72
C GLN A 47 -11.13 2.89 13.20
N ILE A 48 -11.29 2.07 12.17
CA ILE A 48 -12.59 1.76 11.53
C ILE A 48 -12.96 0.29 11.61
N GLY A 49 -12.04 -0.57 12.06
CA GLY A 49 -12.30 -1.99 12.22
C GLY A 49 -11.19 -2.71 12.95
N GLU A 50 -11.55 -3.83 13.56
CA GLU A 50 -10.63 -4.74 14.24
C GLU A 50 -11.12 -6.17 14.04
N GLY A 51 -10.18 -7.06 13.75
CA GLY A 51 -10.40 -8.50 13.72
C GLY A 51 -9.30 -9.19 14.52
N GLY A 52 -9.35 -10.53 14.59
CA GLY A 52 -8.40 -11.30 15.40
C GLY A 52 -6.93 -11.14 15.00
N PHE A 53 -6.64 -10.72 13.77
CA PHE A 53 -5.29 -10.66 13.21
C PHE A 53 -4.83 -9.25 12.83
N ALA A 54 -5.74 -8.28 12.78
CA ALA A 54 -5.45 -6.96 12.25
C ALA A 54 -6.38 -5.87 12.77
N LYS A 55 -5.84 -4.66 12.86
CA LYS A 55 -6.60 -3.42 13.01
C LYS A 55 -6.58 -2.65 11.71
N VAL A 56 -7.69 -1.99 11.38
CA VAL A 56 -7.83 -1.19 10.18
C VAL A 56 -8.19 0.23 10.56
N TYR A 57 -7.44 1.18 10.00
CA TYR A 57 -7.63 2.60 10.20
C TYR A 57 -7.99 3.26 8.86
N SER A 58 -8.83 4.28 8.87
CA SER A 58 -8.94 5.21 7.74
C SER A 58 -8.00 6.38 7.97
N ALA A 59 -7.38 6.88 6.92
CA ALA A 59 -6.56 8.09 6.96
C ALA A 59 -6.68 8.89 5.66
N MET A 60 -6.34 10.17 5.71
CA MET A 60 -6.09 10.99 4.54
C MET A 60 -4.59 10.98 4.24
N TRP A 61 -4.19 10.39 3.11
CA TRP A 61 -2.81 10.50 2.62
C TRP A 61 -2.66 11.82 1.86
N ILE A 62 -1.91 12.77 2.40
CA ILE A 62 -1.85 14.14 1.89
C ILE A 62 -1.13 14.26 0.54
N ASP A 63 -0.08 13.45 0.33
CA ASP A 63 0.64 13.45 -0.95
C ASP A 63 -0.16 12.69 -2.01
N GLY A 64 -0.84 11.61 -1.60
CA GLY A 64 -1.46 10.65 -2.51
C GLY A 64 -0.44 9.72 -3.17
N ASN A 65 -0.94 8.72 -3.90
CA ASN A 65 -0.08 7.78 -4.61
C ASN A 65 0.50 8.39 -5.89
N THR A 66 1.73 8.03 -6.21
CA THR A 66 2.36 8.33 -7.49
C THR A 66 1.85 7.37 -8.56
N SER A 67 1.33 7.90 -9.66
CA SER A 67 0.95 7.15 -10.86
C SER A 67 1.69 7.68 -12.08
N TYR A 68 1.94 6.76 -13.03
CA TYR A 68 2.52 7.09 -14.32
C TYR A 68 1.59 6.62 -15.43
N GLU A 69 1.33 7.52 -16.37
CA GLU A 69 0.56 7.24 -17.58
C GLU A 69 1.50 7.08 -18.76
N LYS A 70 1.35 5.99 -19.51
CA LYS A 70 2.08 5.77 -20.76
C LYS A 70 1.53 6.72 -21.82
N GLN A 71 2.41 7.45 -22.47
CA GLN A 71 2.08 8.38 -23.54
C GLN A 71 2.15 7.69 -24.90
N ASP A 72 1.51 8.28 -25.91
CA ASP A 72 1.48 7.77 -27.29
C ASP A 72 2.88 7.68 -27.92
N ASP A 73 3.81 8.53 -27.47
CA ASP A 73 5.23 8.52 -27.88
C ASP A 73 6.06 7.42 -27.21
N GLY A 74 5.44 6.58 -26.36
CA GLY A 74 6.09 5.53 -25.59
C GLY A 74 6.76 6.00 -24.29
N GLY A 75 6.74 7.30 -24.00
CA GLY A 75 7.20 7.89 -22.75
C GLY A 75 6.24 7.66 -21.58
N TRP A 76 6.67 8.02 -20.38
CA TRP A 76 5.86 7.97 -19.16
C TRP A 76 5.71 9.36 -18.57
N LYS A 77 4.48 9.76 -18.27
CA LYS A 77 4.16 11.03 -17.62
C LYS A 77 3.77 10.76 -16.17
N LYS A 78 4.45 11.41 -15.23
CA LYS A 78 4.06 11.39 -13.81
C LYS A 78 2.77 12.20 -13.65
N GLU A 79 1.73 11.58 -13.11
CA GLU A 79 0.52 12.29 -12.73
C GLU A 79 0.78 13.16 -11.50
N LYS A 80 0.07 14.29 -11.38
CA LYS A 80 0.12 15.10 -10.16
C LYS A 80 -0.61 14.34 -9.06
N PRO A 81 0.10 13.92 -7.99
CA PRO A 81 -0.54 13.17 -6.93
C PRO A 81 -1.47 14.13 -6.15
N LYS A 82 -2.56 13.59 -5.61
CA LYS A 82 -3.61 14.34 -4.94
C LYS A 82 -3.95 13.66 -3.62
N PRO A 83 -4.34 14.42 -2.57
CA PRO A 83 -4.79 13.85 -1.33
C PRO A 83 -5.83 12.75 -1.55
N LYS A 84 -5.63 11.61 -0.90
CA LYS A 84 -6.45 10.42 -1.10
C LYS A 84 -6.80 9.75 0.22
N LYS A 85 -8.07 9.42 0.38
CA LYS A 85 -8.51 8.61 1.53
C LYS A 85 -8.06 7.16 1.33
N VAL A 86 -7.38 6.60 2.32
CA VAL A 86 -6.81 5.24 2.30
C VAL A 86 -7.21 4.46 3.55
N ALA A 87 -7.06 3.14 3.48
CA ALA A 87 -7.14 2.25 4.62
C ALA A 87 -5.72 1.82 5.02
N LEU A 88 -5.35 2.00 6.29
CA LEU A 88 -4.11 1.49 6.87
C LEU A 88 -4.44 0.19 7.61
N LYS A 89 -3.99 -0.95 7.09
CA LYS A 89 -4.16 -2.27 7.72
C LYS A 89 -2.89 -2.62 8.51
N ARG A 90 -3.00 -2.64 9.83
CA ARG A 90 -1.94 -3.04 10.77
C ARG A 90 -2.13 -4.49 11.15
N LEU A 91 -1.13 -5.33 10.91
CA LEU A 91 -1.15 -6.72 11.39
C LEU A 91 -0.54 -6.75 12.79
N ASN A 92 -1.16 -7.53 13.68
CA ASN A 92 -0.72 -7.62 15.06
C ASN A 92 0.69 -8.21 15.14
N GLY A 93 1.58 -7.59 15.91
CA GLY A 93 2.93 -8.13 16.13
C GLY A 93 3.90 -7.83 15.00
N SER A 94 3.57 -6.88 14.12
CA SER A 94 4.39 -6.58 12.94
C SER A 94 5.56 -5.63 13.20
N GLN A 95 5.81 -5.22 14.45
CA GLN A 95 6.97 -4.41 14.81
C GLN A 95 8.29 -5.10 14.47
N ASP A 96 8.30 -6.43 14.61
CA ASP A 96 9.36 -7.30 14.12
C ASP A 96 8.91 -7.89 12.79
N MET A 97 9.65 -7.58 11.72
CA MET A 97 9.36 -8.09 10.39
C MET A 97 9.55 -9.60 10.33
N SER A 98 8.49 -10.35 10.64
CA SER A 98 8.50 -11.79 10.57
C SER A 98 8.40 -12.27 9.12
N ALA A 99 8.85 -13.51 8.88
CA ALA A 99 8.73 -14.13 7.57
C ALA A 99 7.25 -14.26 7.15
N GLU A 100 6.35 -14.50 8.11
CA GLU A 100 4.91 -14.59 7.91
C GLU A 100 4.31 -13.26 7.45
N TYR A 101 4.66 -12.14 8.11
CA TYR A 101 4.18 -10.82 7.71
C TYR A 101 4.66 -10.46 6.30
N LEU A 102 5.95 -10.63 6.01
CA LEU A 102 6.50 -10.37 4.68
C LEU A 102 5.83 -11.25 3.61
N ASN A 103 5.53 -12.50 3.94
CA ASN A 103 4.80 -13.39 3.03
C ASN A 103 3.37 -12.90 2.78
N GLU A 104 2.67 -12.38 3.80
CA GLU A 104 1.35 -11.78 3.63
C GLU A 104 1.39 -10.56 2.68
N LEU A 105 2.39 -9.67 2.82
CA LEU A 105 2.59 -8.55 1.88
C LEU A 105 2.76 -9.04 0.43
N LYS A 106 3.61 -10.05 0.23
CA LYS A 106 3.88 -10.65 -1.08
C LYS A 106 2.64 -11.29 -1.69
N ILE A 107 1.85 -12.02 -0.89
CA ILE A 107 0.60 -12.63 -1.32
C ILE A 107 -0.40 -11.54 -1.74
N HIS A 108 -0.58 -10.49 -0.93
CA HIS A 108 -1.46 -9.38 -1.27
C HIS A 108 -1.05 -8.69 -2.58
N TRP A 109 0.25 -8.45 -2.78
CA TRP A 109 0.77 -7.90 -4.02
C TRP A 109 0.50 -8.81 -5.22
N LYS A 110 0.79 -10.11 -5.09
CA LYS A 110 0.54 -11.10 -6.15
C LYS A 110 -0.93 -11.14 -6.54
N VAL A 111 -1.83 -11.21 -5.56
CA VAL A 111 -3.28 -11.19 -5.79
C VAL A 111 -3.71 -9.90 -6.51
N PHE A 112 -3.18 -8.75 -6.09
CA PHE A 112 -3.46 -7.47 -6.76
C PHE A 112 -3.00 -7.45 -8.22
N VAL A 113 -1.80 -7.96 -8.50
CA VAL A 113 -1.19 -8.00 -9.84
C VAL A 113 -1.88 -9.00 -10.78
N GLU A 114 -2.34 -10.14 -10.26
CA GLU A 114 -2.95 -11.24 -11.03
C GLU A 114 -4.47 -11.10 -11.19
N SER A 115 -5.18 -10.56 -10.20
CA SER A 115 -6.66 -10.51 -10.20
C SER A 115 -7.27 -9.38 -11.03
N LEU A 116 -6.46 -8.64 -11.81
CA LEU A 116 -6.92 -7.60 -12.73
C LEU A 116 -7.93 -6.61 -12.11
N ARG A 117 -7.66 -6.12 -10.88
CA ARG A 117 -8.45 -5.10 -10.16
C ARG A 117 -9.69 -5.59 -9.38
N LEU A 118 -9.81 -6.89 -9.09
CA LEU A 118 -10.88 -7.37 -8.19
C LEU A 118 -10.56 -7.18 -6.70
N SER A 119 -9.29 -6.99 -6.35
CA SER A 119 -8.87 -6.68 -4.98
C SER A 119 -8.68 -5.19 -4.74
N LEU A 120 -8.76 -4.77 -3.48
CA LEU A 120 -8.37 -3.40 -3.07
C LEU A 120 -6.95 -3.11 -3.56
N GLU A 121 -6.74 -1.88 -4.04
CA GLU A 121 -5.41 -1.48 -4.50
C GLU A 121 -4.44 -1.47 -3.33
N PHE A 122 -3.26 -2.04 -3.54
CA PHE A 122 -2.16 -2.02 -2.57
C PHE A 122 -1.15 -0.97 -3.01
N TYR A 123 -1.08 0.13 -2.26
CA TYR A 123 -0.26 1.28 -2.61
C TYR A 123 1.15 1.23 -2.03
N GLY A 124 1.34 0.55 -0.90
CA GLY A 124 2.63 0.60 -0.23
C GLY A 124 2.57 0.26 1.25
N VAL A 125 3.64 0.61 1.95
CA VAL A 125 3.84 0.33 3.37
C VAL A 125 4.22 1.60 4.12
N THR A 126 3.74 1.73 5.35
CA THR A 126 4.15 2.75 6.33
C THR A 126 4.45 2.08 7.67
N LYS A 127 4.96 2.82 8.65
CA LYS A 127 5.25 2.31 10.00
C LYS A 127 4.74 3.29 11.04
N ASP A 128 3.91 2.78 11.95
CA ASP A 128 3.37 3.54 13.06
C ASP A 128 4.52 3.93 14.02
N PRO A 129 4.76 5.23 14.28
CA PRO A 129 5.86 5.66 15.14
C PRO A 129 5.59 5.39 16.63
N GLU A 130 4.35 5.11 17.03
CA GLU A 130 4.02 4.81 18.43
C GLU A 130 4.17 3.32 18.72
N THR A 131 3.69 2.46 17.82
CA THR A 131 3.73 1.00 18.02
C THR A 131 4.89 0.32 17.33
N GLU A 132 5.62 1.03 16.46
CA GLU A 132 6.67 0.52 15.58
C GLU A 132 6.17 -0.58 14.60
N GLU A 133 4.86 -0.79 14.51
CA GLU A 133 4.26 -1.80 13.65
C GLU A 133 4.13 -1.31 12.20
N PHE A 134 4.40 -2.20 11.25
CA PHE A 134 4.21 -1.90 9.82
C PHE A 134 2.73 -2.00 9.43
N MET A 135 2.30 -1.06 8.60
CA MET A 135 0.94 -1.01 8.07
C MET A 135 0.93 -1.03 6.55
N MET A 136 0.00 -1.81 5.98
CA MET A 136 -0.30 -1.77 4.56
C MET A 136 -1.17 -0.57 4.22
N ILE A 137 -0.85 0.12 3.13
CA ILE A 137 -1.63 1.23 2.58
C ILE A 137 -2.52 0.67 1.47
N LEU A 138 -3.82 0.62 1.71
CA LEU A 138 -4.81 0.01 0.84
C LEU A 138 -5.87 1.02 0.38
N ASP A 139 -6.56 0.72 -0.71
CA ASP A 139 -7.76 1.45 -1.10
C ASP A 139 -8.90 1.26 -0.08
N VAL A 140 -9.76 2.26 0.07
CA VAL A 140 -10.91 2.16 0.96
C VAL A 140 -12.06 1.45 0.25
N ALA A 141 -12.56 0.37 0.83
CA ALA A 141 -13.80 -0.26 0.37
C ALA A 141 -14.99 0.70 0.60
N GLN A 142 -15.51 1.32 -0.47
CA GLN A 142 -16.57 2.33 -0.37
C GLN A 142 -17.88 1.80 0.26
N LYS A 143 -18.14 0.49 0.15
CA LYS A 143 -19.32 -0.16 0.74
C LYS A 143 -19.07 -0.74 2.15
N GLY A 144 -17.97 -0.38 2.79
CA GLY A 144 -17.59 -0.93 4.08
C GLY A 144 -17.12 -2.37 3.97
N ASN A 145 -17.36 -3.18 5.00
CA ASN A 145 -16.94 -4.58 5.03
C ASN A 145 -18.06 -5.51 4.54
N LEU A 146 -17.70 -6.76 4.21
CA LEU A 146 -18.65 -7.74 3.69
C LEU A 146 -19.80 -8.03 4.68
N ARG A 147 -19.54 -7.99 5.99
CA ARG A 147 -20.58 -8.22 7.01
C ARG A 147 -21.63 -7.11 6.99
N THR A 148 -21.21 -5.85 6.92
CA THR A 148 -22.13 -4.72 6.84
C THR A 148 -22.93 -4.75 5.54
N PHE A 149 -22.28 -5.07 4.43
CA PHE A 149 -22.93 -5.16 3.12
C PHE A 149 -23.95 -6.31 3.03
N LEU A 150 -23.67 -7.47 3.64
CA LEU A 150 -24.60 -8.60 3.63
C LEU A 150 -25.74 -8.46 4.65
N SER A 151 -25.63 -7.51 5.59
CA SER A 151 -26.65 -7.24 6.61
C SER A 151 -27.58 -6.09 6.23
N SER A 152 -27.38 -5.46 5.07
CA SER A 152 -28.16 -4.36 4.50
C SER A 152 -29.00 -4.81 3.32
#